data_AF-I0EQX2-F1
#
_entry.id   AF-I0EQX2-F1
#
_cell.length_a   1.000
_cell.length_b   1.000
_cell.length_c   1.000
_cell.angle_alpha   90.00
_cell.angle_beta   90.00
_cell.angle_gamma   90.00
#
_symmetry.space_group_name_H-M   'P 1'
#
loop_
_entity.id
_entity.type
_entity.pdbx_description
1 polymer ?
#
loop_
_entity_poly.entity_id
_entity_poly.type
_entity_poly.pdbx_seq_one_letter_code
_entity_poly.pdbx_strand_id
1 'polypeptide(L)'
;MVISVLFLLALAFAGITSTVALLEPSVMYFTEKYQYSRFKVTWGLVALIFIVGVVLIFSLHNDYKDTLSFFGKSLFDWLDFASSTIIMPLGGMATFIFMGWVLDKEKVRLSSSHFLSPSLFRVWYFLLKYVTPLIVFSIWVSKIS
;
A
#
# COMPACT_ATOMS: atom_id res chain seq x y z
N MET A 1 16.78 -16.85 -25.24
CA MET A 1 17.66 -16.72 -24.06
C MET A 1 17.96 -15.27 -23.72
N VAL A 2 18.51 -14.45 -24.63
CA VAL A 2 18.85 -13.04 -24.36
C VAL A 2 17.65 -12.20 -23.90
N ILE A 3 16.49 -12.32 -24.57
CA ILE A 3 15.26 -11.59 -24.19
C ILE A 3 14.80 -11.96 -22.77
N SER A 4 14.90 -13.24 -22.38
CA SER A 4 14.51 -13.71 -21.06
C SER A 4 15.40 -13.12 -19.96
N VAL A 5 16.71 -13.00 -20.20
CA VAL A 5 17.64 -12.37 -19.25
C VAL A 5 17.34 -10.88 -19.11
N LEU A 6 17.13 -10.17 -20.22
CA LEU A 6 16.77 -8.74 -20.21
C LEU A 6 15.43 -8.51 -19.49
N PHE A 7 14.44 -9.37 -19.71
CA PHE A 7 13.15 -9.30 -19.03
C PHE A 7 13.30 -9.51 -17.52
N LEU A 8 14.06 -10.52 -17.08
CA LEU A 8 14.30 -10.77 -15.65
C LEU A 8 15.08 -9.63 -14.98
N LEU A 9 16.06 -9.05 -15.68
CA LEU A 9 16.77 -7.87 -15.18
C LEU A 9 15.81 -6.68 -15.01
N ALA A 10 14.99 -6.39 -16.02
CA ALA A 10 14.00 -5.33 -15.94
C ALA A 10 12.99 -5.57 -14.79
N LEU A 11 12.53 -6.82 -14.64
CA LEU A 11 11.63 -7.24 -13.56
C LEU A 11 12.28 -7.05 -12.18
N ALA A 12 13.57 -7.40 -12.04
CA ALA A 12 14.30 -7.21 -10.79
C ALA A 12 14.42 -5.72 -10.43
N PHE A 13 14.76 -4.85 -11.40
CA PHE A 13 14.79 -3.41 -11.17
C PHE A 13 13.41 -2.86 -10.76
N ALA A 14 12.33 -3.28 -11.43
CA ALA A 14 10.97 -2.89 -11.09
C ALA A 14 10.56 -3.36 -9.67
N GLY A 15 11.00 -4.55 -9.26
CA GLY A 15 10.76 -5.08 -7.91
C GLY A 15 11.50 -4.28 -6.83
N ILE A 16 12.76 -3.91 -7.07
CA ILE A 16 13.57 -3.13 -6.13
C ILE A 16 12.95 -1.74 -5.91
N THR A 17 12.61 -1.03 -6.99
CA THR A 17 12.03 0.33 -6.88
C THR A 17 10.68 0.32 -6.15
N SER A 18 9.84 -0.68 -6.42
CA SER A 18 8.56 -0.86 -5.72
C SER A 18 8.75 -1.12 -4.23
N THR A 19 9.71 -1.99 -3.87
CA THR A 19 10.00 -2.32 -2.46
C THR A 19 10.53 -1.10 -1.70
N VAL A 20 11.38 -0.29 -2.33
CA VAL A 20 11.88 0.97 -1.73
C VAL A 20 10.73 1.94 -1.48
N ALA A 21 9.82 2.11 -2.45
CA ALA A 21 8.66 2.99 -2.31
C ALA A 21 7.69 2.55 -1.19
N LEU A 22 7.56 1.25 -0.93
CA LEU A 22 6.75 0.72 0.17
C LEU A 22 7.40 0.90 1.54
N LEU A 23 8.74 0.86 1.61
CA LEU A 23 9.48 1.01 2.87
C LEU A 23 9.59 2.47 3.33
N GLU A 24 9.73 3.41 2.39
CA GLU A 24 10.02 4.82 2.68
C GLU A 24 9.00 5.50 3.62
N PRO A 25 7.67 5.35 3.44
CA PRO A 25 6.69 5.98 4.34
C PRO A 25 6.84 5.51 5.79
N SER A 26 7.17 4.24 5.99
CA SER A 26 7.41 3.67 7.32
C SER A 26 8.68 4.24 7.94
N VAL A 27 9.78 4.29 7.18
CA VAL A 27 11.05 4.88 7.64
C VAL A 27 10.85 6.36 7.99
N MET A 28 10.20 7.13 7.11
CA MET A 28 9.91 8.54 7.32
C MET A 28 9.12 8.75 8.62
N TYR A 29 8.04 8.00 8.82
CA TYR A 29 7.24 8.08 10.03
C TYR A 29 8.07 7.85 11.30
N PHE A 30 8.91 6.82 11.35
CA PHE A 30 9.74 6.55 12.53
C PHE A 30 10.85 7.59 12.73
N THR A 31 11.45 8.08 11.65
CA THR A 31 12.55 9.07 11.72
C THR A 31 12.04 10.45 12.13
N GLU A 32 10.89 10.89 11.64
CA GLU A 32 10.31 12.18 12.02
C GLU A 32 9.70 12.14 13.42
N LYS A 33 8.95 11.08 13.74
CA LYS A 33 8.24 10.97 15.02
C LYS A 33 9.18 10.70 16.20
N TYR A 34 10.16 9.82 16.03
CA TYR A 34 11.05 9.38 17.11
C TYR A 34 12.48 9.93 17.00
N GLN A 35 12.77 10.76 15.98
CA GLN A 35 14.08 11.39 15.75
C GLN A 35 15.25 10.38 15.69
N TYR A 36 14.97 9.14 15.28
CA TYR A 36 16.00 8.12 15.10
C TYR A 36 16.77 8.29 13.79
N SER A 37 18.03 7.86 13.79
CA SER A 37 18.85 7.82 12.57
C SER A 37 18.22 6.91 11.53
N ARG A 38 18.03 7.44 10.30
CA ARG A 38 17.49 6.72 9.14
C ARG A 38 18.11 5.33 8.98
N PHE A 39 19.44 5.23 9.08
CA PHE A 39 20.16 3.97 8.91
C PHE A 39 19.69 2.86 9.88
N LYS A 40 19.50 3.20 11.16
CA LYS A 40 19.06 2.24 12.19
C LYS A 40 17.62 1.79 11.95
N VAL A 41 16.74 2.74 11.62
CA VAL A 41 15.32 2.47 11.35
C VAL A 41 15.16 1.59 10.12
N THR A 42 15.85 1.90 9.02
CA THR A 42 15.80 1.11 7.79
C THR A 42 16.23 -0.32 8.03
N TRP A 43 17.39 -0.56 8.66
CA TRP A 43 17.85 -1.92 8.96
C TRP A 43 16.92 -2.67 9.90
N GLY A 44 16.37 -2.00 10.92
CA GLY A 44 15.40 -2.59 11.84
C GLY A 44 14.11 -3.03 11.13
N LEU A 45 13.54 -2.16 10.28
CA LEU A 45 12.34 -2.47 9.50
C LEU A 45 12.60 -3.59 8.48
N VAL A 46 13.73 -3.55 7.77
CA VAL A 46 14.10 -4.62 6.81
C VAL A 46 14.24 -5.96 7.52
N ALA A 47 14.93 -6.01 8.67
CA ALA A 47 15.07 -7.24 9.44
C ALA A 47 13.72 -7.77 9.93
N LEU A 48 12.84 -6.89 10.42
CA LEU A 48 11.50 -7.27 10.87
C LEU A 48 10.65 -7.81 9.71
N ILE A 49 10.60 -7.11 8.59
CA ILE A 49 9.85 -7.54 7.39
C ILE A 49 10.40 -8.87 6.87
N PHE A 50 11.72 -9.06 6.89
CA PHE A 50 12.35 -10.31 6.47
C PHE A 50 11.92 -11.48 7.36
N ILE A 51 11.99 -11.33 8.69
CA ILE A 51 11.57 -12.39 9.63
C ILE A 51 10.10 -12.73 9.45
N VAL A 52 9.23 -11.71 9.40
CA VAL A 52 7.78 -11.92 9.19
C VAL A 52 7.53 -12.59 7.84
N GLY A 53 8.15 -12.11 6.77
CA GLY A 53 8.01 -12.68 5.42
C GLY A 53 8.43 -14.15 5.35
N VAL A 54 9.53 -14.52 6.00
CA VAL A 54 9.98 -15.92 6.10
C VAL A 54 8.92 -16.77 6.77
N VAL A 55 8.40 -16.36 7.93
CA VAL A 55 7.34 -17.09 8.66
C VAL A 55 6.08 -17.30 7.80
N LEU A 56 5.68 -16.28 7.03
CA LEU A 56 4.50 -16.38 6.16
C LEU A 56 4.72 -17.32 4.98
N ILE A 57 5.91 -17.31 4.37
CA ILE A 57 6.24 -18.24 3.28
C ILE A 57 6.25 -19.68 3.79
N PHE A 58 6.78 -19.92 5.00
CA PHE A 58 6.70 -21.24 5.64
C PHE A 58 5.26 -21.70 5.85
N SER A 59 4.33 -20.78 6.14
CA SER A 59 2.91 -21.10 6.27
C SER A 59 2.26 -21.60 4.97
N LEU A 60 2.87 -21.36 3.80
CA LEU A 60 2.39 -21.84 2.50
C LEU A 60 2.90 -23.26 2.17
N HIS A 61 3.93 -23.74 2.88
CA HIS A 61 4.49 -25.07 2.65
C HIS A 61 3.58 -26.16 3.22
N ASN A 62 3.37 -27.23 2.44
CA ASN A 62 2.41 -28.31 2.77
C ASN A 62 2.70 -28.97 4.14
N ASP A 63 3.97 -29.06 4.56
CA ASP A 63 4.36 -29.72 5.81
C ASP A 63 4.01 -28.92 7.08
N TYR A 64 3.89 -27.59 6.97
CA TYR A 64 3.60 -26.69 8.10
C TYR A 64 2.21 -26.05 8.00
N LYS A 65 1.47 -26.39 6.94
CA LYS A 65 0.14 -25.86 6.66
C LYS A 65 -0.84 -26.18 7.78
N ASP A 66 -0.81 -27.38 8.36
CA ASP A 66 -1.75 -27.75 9.43
C ASP A 66 -1.45 -27.04 10.77
N THR A 67 -0.19 -26.72 11.05
CA THR A 67 0.23 -26.06 12.29
C THR A 67 0.10 -24.53 12.22
N LEU A 68 0.21 -23.95 11.02
CA LEU A 68 0.16 -22.51 10.75
C LEU A 68 -1.08 -22.08 9.95
N SER A 69 -2.08 -22.95 9.79
CA SER A 69 -3.38 -22.55 9.25
C SER A 69 -4.41 -22.42 10.34
N PHE A 70 -5.14 -21.30 10.32
CA PHE A 70 -6.27 -21.06 11.19
C PHE A 70 -7.53 -20.97 10.34
N PHE A 71 -8.62 -21.62 10.75
CA PHE A 71 -9.91 -21.56 10.05
C PHE A 71 -9.84 -22.00 8.56
N GLY A 72 -8.91 -22.89 8.21
CA GLY A 72 -8.75 -23.39 6.83
C GLY A 72 -8.01 -22.44 5.88
N LYS A 73 -7.39 -21.37 6.40
CA LYS A 73 -6.53 -20.43 5.66
C LYS A 73 -5.14 -20.37 6.30
N SER A 74 -4.10 -20.26 5.46
CA SER A 74 -2.73 -20.09 5.96
C SER A 74 -2.57 -18.71 6.62
N LEU A 75 -1.55 -18.52 7.47
CA LEU A 75 -1.21 -17.21 8.02
C LEU A 75 -0.95 -16.17 6.93
N PHE A 76 -0.34 -16.59 5.81
CA PHE A 76 -0.16 -15.73 4.65
C PHE A 76 -1.50 -15.26 4.09
N ASP A 77 -2.45 -16.17 3.88
CA ASP A 77 -3.78 -15.83 3.34
C ASP A 77 -4.55 -14.89 4.28
N TRP A 78 -4.39 -15.07 5.60
CA TRP A 78 -5.01 -14.18 6.59
C TRP A 78 -4.43 -12.77 6.53
N LEU A 79 -3.10 -12.64 6.44
CA LEU A 79 -2.48 -11.32 6.32
C LEU A 79 -2.74 -10.67 4.97
N ASP A 80 -2.77 -11.44 3.87
CA ASP A 80 -3.19 -10.91 2.57
C ASP A 80 -4.65 -10.45 2.62
N PHE A 81 -5.56 -11.22 3.22
CA PHE A 81 -6.94 -10.78 3.40
C PHE A 81 -7.05 -9.50 4.22
N ALA A 82 -6.36 -9.43 5.38
CA ALA A 82 -6.35 -8.24 6.22
C ALA A 82 -5.79 -7.02 5.48
N SER A 83 -4.68 -7.17 4.76
CA SER A 83 -4.04 -6.07 4.04
C SER A 83 -4.86 -5.66 2.80
N SER A 84 -5.08 -6.60 1.89
CA SER A 84 -5.64 -6.35 0.56
C SER A 84 -7.15 -6.14 0.55
N THR A 85 -7.89 -6.63 1.56
CA THR A 85 -9.36 -6.48 1.63
C THR A 85 -9.79 -5.46 2.69
N ILE A 86 -9.04 -5.29 3.77
CA ILE A 86 -9.46 -4.39 4.87
C ILE A 86 -8.62 -3.11 4.86
N ILE A 87 -7.30 -3.21 5.04
CA ILE A 87 -6.43 -2.05 5.21
C ILE A 87 -6.38 -1.16 3.97
N MET A 88 -6.19 -1.75 2.79
CA MET A 88 -6.05 -0.98 1.55
C MET A 88 -7.34 -0.22 1.17
N PRO A 89 -8.53 -0.85 1.15
CA PRO A 89 -9.77 -0.12 0.86
C PRO A 89 -10.12 0.92 1.92
N LEU A 90 -9.98 0.59 3.21
CA LEU A 90 -10.27 1.55 4.29
C LEU A 90 -9.29 2.73 4.28
N GLY A 91 -8.00 2.48 4.07
CA GLY A 91 -6.97 3.53 3.95
C GLY A 91 -7.22 4.43 2.75
N GLY A 92 -7.62 3.86 1.61
CA GLY A 92 -8.04 4.61 0.43
C GLY A 92 -9.27 5.48 0.71
N MET A 93 -10.35 4.90 1.23
CA MET A 93 -11.57 5.62 1.58
C MET A 93 -11.31 6.74 2.58
N ALA A 94 -10.54 6.49 3.65
CA ALA A 94 -10.16 7.50 4.62
C ALA A 94 -9.40 8.66 3.96
N THR A 95 -8.47 8.36 3.04
CA THR A 95 -7.72 9.38 2.30
C THR A 95 -8.62 10.22 1.42
N PHE A 96 -9.55 9.61 0.67
CA PHE A 96 -10.48 10.37 -0.18
C PHE A 96 -11.49 11.18 0.65
N ILE A 97 -11.98 10.64 1.76
CA ILE A 97 -12.86 11.36 2.69
C ILE A 97 -12.13 12.58 3.28
N PHE A 98 -10.91 12.37 3.73
CA PHE A 98 -10.08 13.44 4.26
C PHE A 98 -9.83 14.54 3.22
N MET A 99 -9.48 14.17 2.00
CA MET A 99 -9.17 15.14 0.94
C MET A 99 -10.40 15.84 0.35
N GLY A 100 -11.52 15.14 0.23
CA GLY A 100 -12.76 15.65 -0.38
C GLY A 100 -13.67 16.42 0.58
N TRP A 101 -13.60 16.14 1.89
CA TRP A 101 -14.54 16.71 2.87
C TRP A 101 -13.89 17.36 4.09
N VAL A 102 -12.69 16.94 4.50
CA VAL A 102 -12.03 17.51 5.70
C VAL A 102 -11.06 18.64 5.34
N LEU A 103 -10.29 18.48 4.27
CA LEU A 103 -9.37 19.52 3.80
C LEU A 103 -10.11 20.66 3.10
N ASP A 104 -9.64 21.88 3.36
CA ASP A 104 -10.13 23.07 2.69
C ASP A 104 -9.82 22.99 1.19
N LYS A 105 -10.86 23.11 0.36
CA LYS A 105 -10.77 23.06 -1.10
C LYS A 105 -9.76 24.06 -1.64
N GLU A 106 -9.64 25.24 -1.03
CA GLU A 106 -8.68 26.25 -1.48
C GLU A 106 -7.24 25.83 -1.21
N LYS A 107 -6.95 25.18 -0.08
CA LYS A 107 -5.62 24.62 0.20
C LYS A 107 -5.26 23.53 -0.80
N VAL A 108 -6.19 22.63 -1.08
CA VAL A 108 -5.99 21.57 -2.09
C VAL A 108 -5.78 22.18 -3.48
N ARG A 109 -6.57 23.21 -3.84
CA ARG A 109 -6.42 23.93 -5.11
C ARG A 109 -5.06 24.61 -5.23
N LEU A 110 -4.59 25.27 -4.17
CA LEU A 110 -3.28 25.92 -4.16
C LEU A 110 -2.14 24.90 -4.30
N SER A 111 -2.20 23.79 -3.56
CA SER A 111 -1.20 22.71 -3.68
C SER A 111 -1.20 22.06 -5.07
N SER A 112 -2.36 21.93 -5.70
CA SER A 112 -2.48 21.35 -7.05
C SER A 112 -2.34 22.37 -8.19
N SER A 113 -2.30 23.68 -7.90
CA SER A 113 -2.31 24.74 -8.92
C SER A 113 -1.11 24.71 -9.85
N HIS A 114 0.02 24.15 -9.40
CA HIS A 114 1.22 23.98 -10.21
C HIS A 114 1.04 22.92 -11.32
N PHE A 115 0.15 21.94 -11.09
CA PHE A 115 -0.05 20.79 -11.97
C PHE A 115 -1.39 20.85 -12.73
N LEU A 116 -2.41 21.53 -12.20
CA LEU A 116 -3.77 21.51 -12.72
C LEU A 116 -4.30 22.92 -12.98
N SER A 117 -4.87 23.12 -14.17
CA SER A 117 -5.65 24.32 -14.48
C SER A 117 -6.95 24.37 -13.66
N PRO A 118 -7.58 25.55 -13.47
CA PRO A 118 -8.77 25.68 -12.62
C PRO A 118 -9.97 24.82 -13.04
N SER A 119 -10.15 24.62 -14.35
CA SER A 119 -11.20 23.77 -14.90
C SER A 119 -10.90 22.28 -14.67
N LEU A 120 -9.66 21.87 -14.92
CA LEU A 120 -9.23 20.48 -14.72
C LEU A 120 -9.25 20.09 -13.24
N PHE A 121 -8.86 21.01 -12.35
CA PHE A 121 -8.97 20.83 -10.90
C PHE A 121 -10.42 20.56 -10.47
N ARG A 122 -11.40 21.29 -11.03
CA ARG A 122 -12.81 21.08 -10.69
C ARG A 122 -13.28 19.67 -11.03
N VAL A 123 -12.92 19.18 -12.22
CA VAL A 123 -13.26 17.83 -12.68
C VAL A 123 -12.55 16.79 -11.83
N TRP A 124 -11.24 16.93 -11.65
CA TRP A 124 -10.43 16.02 -10.83
C TRP A 124 -10.94 15.95 -9.39
N TYR A 125 -11.23 17.09 -8.77
CA TYR A 125 -11.75 17.16 -7.40
C TYR A 125 -13.15 16.54 -7.29
N PHE A 126 -14.01 16.71 -8.30
CA PHE A 126 -15.31 16.05 -8.34
C PHE A 126 -15.18 14.52 -8.43
N LEU A 127 -14.29 14.03 -9.31
CA LEU A 127 -13.99 12.60 -9.42
C LEU A 127 -13.46 12.06 -8.09
N LEU A 128 -12.49 12.74 -7.48
CA LEU A 128 -11.89 12.34 -6.22
C LEU A 128 -12.90 12.30 -5.08
N LYS A 129 -13.79 13.28 -5.01
CA LYS A 129 -14.78 13.40 -3.94
C LYS A 129 -15.95 12.43 -4.10
N TYR A 130 -16.44 12.17 -5.31
CA TYR A 130 -17.68 11.39 -5.48
C TYR A 130 -17.47 10.05 -6.19
N VAL A 131 -16.67 10.03 -7.24
CA VAL A 131 -16.51 8.83 -8.08
C VAL A 131 -15.58 7.82 -7.42
N THR A 132 -14.41 8.26 -6.95
CA THR A 132 -13.41 7.36 -6.37
C THR A 132 -13.92 6.62 -5.13
N PRO A 133 -14.58 7.27 -4.14
CA PRO A 133 -15.10 6.58 -2.96
C PRO A 133 -16.18 5.57 -3.32
N LEU A 134 -17.02 5.88 -4.31
CA LEU A 134 -18.08 4.98 -4.79
C LEU A 134 -17.49 3.73 -5.46
N ILE A 135 -16.47 3.90 -6.31
CA ILE A 135 -15.76 2.78 -6.94
C ILE A 135 -15.08 1.90 -5.90
N VAL A 136 -14.33 2.49 -4.96
CA VAL A 136 -13.65 1.72 -3.90
C VAL A 136 -14.65 0.97 -3.04
N PHE A 137 -15.78 1.60 -2.69
CA PHE A 137 -16.85 0.94 -1.94
C PHE A 137 -17.45 -0.24 -2.71
N SER A 138 -17.70 -0.08 -4.02
CA SER A 138 -18.22 -1.16 -4.87
C SER A 138 -17.26 -2.36 -4.95
N ILE A 139 -15.95 -2.09 -5.16
CA ILE A 139 -14.92 -3.13 -5.17
C ILE A 139 -14.84 -3.83 -3.81
N TRP A 140 -14.93 -3.07 -2.73
CA TRP A 140 -14.86 -3.62 -1.37
C TRP A 140 -16.03 -4.57 -1.09
N VAL A 141 -17.25 -4.17 -1.43
CA VAL A 141 -18.44 -5.03 -1.30
C VAL A 141 -18.31 -6.29 -2.17
N SER A 142 -17.83 -6.16 -3.41
CA SER A 142 -17.62 -7.32 -4.30
C SER A 142 -16.56 -8.29 -3.80
N LYS A 143 -15.59 -7.84 -2.98
CA LYS A 143 -14.53 -8.69 -2.43
C LYS A 143 -14.94 -9.40 -1.13
N ILE A 144 -16.01 -8.92 -0.51
CA ILE A 144 -16.59 -9.48 0.73
C ILE A 144 -17.74 -10.45 0.41
N SER A 145 -18.51 -10.18 -0.66
CA SER A 145 -19.56 -11.08 -1.18
C SER A 145 -19.00 -12.31 -1.87
#